data_AF-A0A183HAY5-F1
#
_entry.id   AF-A0A183HAY5-F1
#
_cell.length_a   1.000
_cell.length_b   1.000
_cell.length_c   1.000
_cell.angle_alpha   90.00
_cell.angle_beta   90.00
_cell.angle_gamma   90.00
#
_symmetry.space_group_name_H-M   'P 1'
#
loop_
_entity.id
_entity.type
_entity.pdbx_description
1 polymer ?
#
loop_
_entity_poly.entity_id
_entity_poly.type
_entity_poly.pdbx_seq_one_letter_code
_entity_poly.pdbx_strand_id
1 'polypeptide(L)'
;MKVVGLTSGGKDSCYSMMKCMQDGHDVVCLANLHPPINNDEEIDSYMYQCVAHTGLQLYSEACDLPLYRREIQGKPIKTEVLYEKTIDDEVEDLYELLAFVKQKHPDIEGNFSFC
;
A
#
# COMPACT_ATOMS: atom_id res chain seq x y z
N MET A 1 12.95 10.14 -9.13
CA MET A 1 11.62 10.69 -8.79
C MET A 1 11.27 10.27 -7.38
N LYS A 2 10.53 11.08 -6.63
CA LYS A 2 10.07 10.76 -5.28
C LYS A 2 8.77 9.94 -5.34
N VAL A 3 8.79 8.75 -4.77
CA VAL A 3 7.70 7.77 -4.90
C VAL A 3 7.28 7.20 -3.56
N VAL A 4 5.99 6.83 -3.46
CA VAL A 4 5.48 5.99 -2.38
C VAL A 4 5.54 4.52 -2.79
N GLY A 5 6.10 3.68 -1.92
CA GLY A 5 6.07 2.24 -2.07
C GLY A 5 4.79 1.67 -1.46
N LEU A 6 3.81 1.33 -2.29
CA LEU A 6 2.66 0.53 -1.86
C LEU A 6 3.07 -0.93 -1.81
N THR A 7 2.98 -1.52 -0.62
CA THR A 7 3.46 -2.88 -0.38
C THR A 7 2.43 -3.66 0.44
N SER A 8 2.17 -4.89 0.00
CA SER A 8 1.41 -5.93 0.74
C SER A 8 2.33 -6.74 1.66
N GLY A 9 3.64 -6.48 1.62
CA GLY A 9 4.69 -7.23 2.28
C GLY A 9 5.13 -8.50 1.53
N GLY A 10 4.51 -8.82 0.38
CA GLY A 10 4.92 -9.94 -0.45
C GLY A 10 6.33 -9.81 -1.01
N LYS A 11 6.95 -10.94 -1.39
CA LYS A 11 8.31 -10.98 -1.96
C LYS A 11 8.47 -10.12 -3.21
N ASP A 12 7.41 -10.02 -4.02
CA ASP A 12 7.41 -9.34 -5.31
C ASP A 12 7.37 -7.81 -5.12
N SER A 13 6.62 -7.32 -4.13
CA SER A 13 6.63 -5.91 -3.72
C SER A 13 8.02 -5.49 -3.20
N CYS A 14 8.70 -6.38 -2.47
CA CYS A 14 10.05 -6.12 -1.95
C CYS A 14 11.10 -6.04 -3.06
N TYR A 15 11.05 -6.98 -4.01
CA TYR A 15 11.93 -6.95 -5.17
C TYR A 15 11.73 -5.68 -6.00
N SER A 16 10.47 -5.28 -6.21
CA SER A 16 10.13 -4.07 -6.97
C SER A 16 10.62 -2.80 -6.28
N MET A 17 10.51 -2.72 -4.96
CA MET A 17 11.06 -1.60 -4.17
C MET A 17 12.59 -1.51 -4.32
N MET A 18 13.30 -2.64 -4.18
CA MET A 18 14.75 -2.67 -4.39
C MET A 18 15.13 -2.23 -5.81
N LYS A 19 14.33 -2.63 -6.80
CA LYS A 19 14.56 -2.25 -8.20
C LYS A 19 14.33 -0.75 -8.43
N CYS A 20 13.31 -0.16 -7.80
CA CYS A 20 13.06 1.28 -7.85
C CYS A 20 14.26 2.07 -7.28
N MET A 21 14.78 1.64 -6.13
CA MET A 21 15.97 2.25 -5.53
C MET A 21 17.20 2.09 -6.43
N GLN A 22 17.36 0.93 -7.07
CA GLN A 22 18.45 0.68 -8.03
C GLN A 22 18.35 1.57 -9.28
N ASP A 23 17.14 1.83 -9.77
CA ASP A 23 16.88 2.66 -10.95
C ASP A 23 16.90 4.17 -10.63
N GLY A 24 17.25 4.55 -9.39
CA GLY A 24 17.44 5.95 -8.98
C GLY A 24 16.16 6.65 -8.53
N HIS A 25 15.10 5.91 -8.22
CA HIS A 25 13.91 6.45 -7.58
C HIS A 25 14.11 6.55 -6.06
N ASP A 26 13.63 7.65 -5.50
CA ASP A 26 13.71 7.94 -4.07
C ASP A 26 12.39 7.50 -3.42
N VAL A 27 12.44 6.40 -2.69
CA VAL A 27 11.26 5.87 -1.98
C VAL A 27 11.14 6.64 -0.67
N VAL A 28 10.14 7.52 -0.58
CA VAL A 28 10.02 8.48 0.54
C VAL A 28 9.25 7.89 1.72
N CYS A 29 8.32 6.98 1.44
CA CYS A 29 7.50 6.34 2.46
C CYS A 29 6.92 5.02 1.94
N LEU A 30 6.54 4.16 2.89
CA LEU A 30 5.82 2.92 2.63
C LEU A 30 4.34 3.11 2.98
N ALA A 31 3.46 2.53 2.17
CA ALA A 31 2.02 2.56 2.39
C ALA A 31 1.45 1.15 2.30
N ASN A 32 0.56 0.78 3.21
CA ASN A 32 -0.07 -0.54 3.24
C ASN A 32 -1.53 -0.46 3.71
N LEU A 33 -2.42 -1.15 3.01
CA LEU A 33 -3.74 -1.47 3.50
C LEU A 33 -3.71 -2.77 4.30
N HIS A 34 -4.40 -2.83 5.43
CA HIS A 34 -4.50 -4.02 6.27
C HIS A 34 -5.96 -4.30 6.67
N PRO A 35 -6.33 -5.56 6.91
CA PRO A 35 -7.70 -5.92 7.29
C PRO A 35 -8.00 -5.49 8.73
N PRO A 36 -9.29 -5.40 9.09
CA PRO A 36 -9.71 -5.14 10.46
C PRO A 36 -9.21 -6.21 11.43
N ILE A 37 -8.66 -5.79 12.57
CA ILE A 37 -8.09 -6.67 13.60
C ILE A 37 -9.15 -7.61 14.24
N ASN A 38 -10.45 -7.27 14.13
CA ASN A 38 -11.55 -8.04 14.72
C ASN A 38 -12.09 -9.19 13.84
N ASN A 39 -11.59 -9.37 12.62
CA ASN A 39 -11.93 -10.52 11.79
C ASN A 39 -10.67 -11.39 11.68
N ASP A 40 -10.59 -12.44 12.50
CA ASP A 40 -9.62 -13.56 12.39
C ASP A 40 -9.76 -14.35 11.07
N GLU A 41 -10.74 -13.99 10.24
CA GLU A 41 -10.84 -14.47 8.88
C GLU A 41 -9.81 -13.73 8.04
N GLU A 42 -8.81 -14.46 7.56
CA GLU A 42 -8.04 -14.08 6.37
C GLU A 42 -9.05 -13.58 5.34
N ILE A 43 -9.20 -12.26 5.24
CA ILE A 43 -9.94 -11.68 4.14
C ILE A 43 -9.11 -12.07 2.94
N ASP A 44 -9.62 -13.02 2.16
CA ASP A 44 -9.17 -13.37 0.82
C ASP A 44 -9.36 -12.13 -0.07
N SER A 45 -8.60 -11.07 0.20
CA SER A 45 -8.56 -9.90 -0.63
C SER A 45 -7.88 -10.35 -1.91
N TYR A 46 -8.60 -10.24 -3.01
CA TYR A 46 -8.07 -10.57 -4.33
C TYR A 46 -6.86 -9.68 -4.70
N MET A 47 -6.76 -8.49 -4.09
CA MET A 47 -5.67 -7.54 -4.33
C MET A 47 -4.65 -7.46 -3.18
N TYR A 48 -5.00 -7.39 -1.88
CA TYR A 48 -4.08 -6.95 -0.81
C TYR A 48 -3.73 -8.05 0.21
N GLN A 49 -2.95 -9.05 -0.21
CA GLN A 49 -2.56 -10.17 0.67
C GLN A 49 -1.84 -9.71 1.96
N CYS A 50 -2.27 -10.29 3.09
CA CYS A 50 -1.91 -9.88 4.45
C CYS A 50 -0.75 -10.66 5.08
N VAL A 51 -0.17 -11.60 4.34
CA VAL A 51 0.78 -12.59 4.89
C VAL A 51 2.05 -11.96 5.46
N ALA A 52 2.34 -10.70 5.14
CA ALA A 52 3.60 -10.06 5.50
C ALA A 52 3.46 -8.71 6.23
N HIS A 53 2.44 -8.57 7.07
CA HIS A 53 2.31 -7.43 7.99
C HIS A 53 3.57 -7.19 8.84
N THR A 54 4.28 -8.26 9.22
CA THR A 54 5.54 -8.20 10.00
C THR A 54 6.72 -7.76 9.13
N GLY A 55 6.73 -8.16 7.85
CA GLY A 55 7.79 -7.79 6.91
C GLY A 55 7.83 -6.29 6.66
N LEU A 56 6.66 -5.66 6.49
CA LEU A 56 6.52 -4.21 6.29
C LEU A 56 7.15 -3.37 7.40
N GLN A 57 6.98 -3.78 8.65
CA GLN A 57 7.57 -3.07 9.79
C GLN A 57 9.09 -3.18 9.78
N LEU A 58 9.62 -4.39 9.51
CA LEU A 58 11.06 -4.59 9.34
C LEU A 58 11.64 -3.80 8.17
N TYR A 59 10.90 -3.63 7.07
CA TYR A 59 11.34 -2.80 5.95
C TYR A 59 11.38 -1.31 6.30
N SER A 60 10.34 -0.82 7.00
CA SER A 60 10.31 0.54 7.50
C SER A 60 11.51 0.83 8.40
N GLU A 61 11.83 -0.10 9.31
CA GLU A 61 12.98 0.01 10.20
C GLU A 61 14.33 -0.11 9.46
N ALA A 62 14.44 -1.05 8.51
CA ALA A 62 15.68 -1.29 7.78
C ALA A 62 16.02 -0.19 6.77
N CYS A 63 15.00 0.41 6.16
CA CYS A 63 15.15 1.50 5.19
C CYS A 63 15.04 2.89 5.82
N ASP A 64 14.74 2.98 7.12
CA ASP A 64 14.46 4.22 7.84
C ASP A 64 13.38 5.08 7.15
N LEU A 65 12.32 4.41 6.67
CA LEU A 65 11.23 5.03 5.93
C LEU A 65 9.94 5.06 6.76
N PRO A 66 9.19 6.17 6.76
CA PRO A 66 7.90 6.23 7.42
C PRO A 66 6.91 5.25 6.78
N LEU A 67 6.24 4.47 7.62
CA LEU A 67 5.21 3.50 7.22
C LEU A 67 3.82 4.03 7.58
N TYR A 68 2.98 4.17 6.57
CA TYR A 68 1.58 4.54 6.70
C TYR A 68 0.69 3.32 6.47
N ARG A 69 -0.18 3.04 7.44
CA ARG A 69 -1.11 1.91 7.36
C ARG A 69 -2.53 2.39 7.54
N ARG A 70 -3.46 1.84 6.77
CA ARG A 70 -4.90 2.09 6.91
C ARG A 70 -5.65 0.76 6.91
N GLU A 71 -6.66 0.69 7.75
CA GLU A 71 -7.57 -0.44 7.81
C GLU A 71 -8.49 -0.43 6.58
N ILE A 72 -8.66 -1.57 5.93
CA ILE A 72 -9.65 -1.77 4.86
C ILE A 72 -11.02 -1.87 5.52
N GLN A 73 -11.89 -0.91 5.25
CA GLN A 73 -13.28 -0.92 5.71
C GLN A 73 -14.24 -1.30 4.58
N GLY A 74 -13.86 -0.99 3.34
CA GLY A 74 -14.59 -1.35 2.15
C GLY A 74 -14.55 -2.85 1.87
N LYS A 75 -15.53 -3.31 1.07
CA LYS A 75 -15.53 -4.66 0.51
C LYS A 75 -14.98 -4.60 -0.92
N PRO A 76 -14.44 -5.71 -1.45
CA PRO A 76 -14.11 -5.82 -2.87
C PRO A 76 -15.41 -5.89 -3.67
N ILE A 77 -16.06 -4.73 -3.87
CA ILE A 77 -17.33 -4.61 -4.60
C ILE A 77 -17.02 -4.53 -6.09
N LYS A 78 -16.00 -3.76 -6.47
CA LYS A 78 -15.66 -3.55 -7.87
C LYS A 78 -14.27 -4.07 -8.24
N THR A 79 -14.24 -5.25 -8.85
CA THR A 79 -13.03 -5.90 -9.37
C THR A 79 -12.76 -5.60 -10.86
N GLU A 80 -13.50 -4.65 -11.45
CA GLU A 80 -13.35 -4.27 -12.85
C GLU A 80 -12.15 -3.33 -13.09
N VAL A 81 -11.61 -3.34 -14.31
CA VAL A 81 -10.42 -2.53 -14.69
C VAL A 81 -10.69 -1.02 -14.66
N LEU A 82 -11.95 -0.61 -14.78
CA LEU A 82 -12.34 0.79 -14.82
C LEU A 82 -12.78 1.28 -13.43
N TYR A 83 -12.01 2.23 -12.90
CA TYR A 83 -12.33 2.91 -11.65
C TYR A 83 -13.68 3.65 -11.76
N GLU A 84 -14.61 3.30 -10.88
CA GLU A 84 -15.80 4.08 -10.59
C GLU A 84 -15.93 4.21 -9.08
N LYS A 85 -16.24 5.43 -8.63
CA LYS A 85 -16.50 5.70 -7.22
C LYS A 85 -17.68 4.87 -6.75
N THR A 86 -17.41 3.95 -5.83
CA THR A 86 -18.39 3.06 -5.25
C THR A 86 -18.36 3.24 -3.74
N ILE A 87 -19.54 3.38 -3.14
CA ILE A 87 -19.67 3.53 -1.69
C ILE A 87 -19.31 2.18 -1.05
N ASP A 88 -18.49 2.21 0.00
CA ASP A 88 -17.98 1.04 0.74
C ASP A 88 -17.04 0.12 -0.08
N ASP A 89 -16.27 0.67 -1.01
CA ASP A 89 -15.29 -0.08 -1.81
C ASP A 89 -13.85 0.07 -1.27
N GLU A 90 -13.08 -1.02 -1.27
CA GLU A 90 -11.66 -1.05 -0.87
C GLU A 90 -10.78 -0.07 -1.68
N VAL A 91 -11.19 0.27 -2.90
CA VAL A 91 -10.45 1.25 -3.73
C VAL A 91 -10.48 2.65 -3.13
N GLU A 92 -11.57 3.03 -2.45
CA GLU A 92 -11.66 4.33 -1.77
C GLU A 92 -10.74 4.37 -0.54
N ASP A 93 -10.58 3.26 0.20
CA ASP A 93 -9.63 3.18 1.32
C ASP A 93 -8.18 3.42 0.84
N LEU A 94 -7.82 2.88 -0.32
CA LEU A 94 -6.53 3.14 -0.96
C LEU A 94 -6.37 4.61 -1.34
N TYR A 95 -7.41 5.19 -1.95
CA TYR A 95 -7.41 6.59 -2.34
C TYR A 95 -7.19 7.51 -1.13
N GLU A 96 -7.88 7.24 -0.02
CA GLU A 96 -7.74 8.02 1.21
C GLU A 96 -6.35 7.86 1.84
N LEU A 97 -5.77 6.65 1.81
CA LEU A 97 -4.38 6.42 2.25
C LEU A 97 -3.39 7.23 1.40
N LEU A 98 -3.52 7.20 0.07
CA LEU A 98 -2.66 7.95 -0.83
C LEU A 98 -2.84 9.47 -0.69
N ALA A 99 -4.07 9.93 -0.49
CA ALA A 99 -4.35 11.33 -0.21
C ALA A 99 -3.68 11.80 1.09
N PHE A 100 -3.72 10.96 2.13
CA PHE A 100 -3.02 11.24 3.39
C PHE A 100 -1.50 11.30 3.20
N VAL A 101 -0.92 10.34 2.49
CA VAL A 101 0.51 10.31 2.16
C VAL A 101 0.92 11.57 1.39
N LYS A 102 0.14 11.96 0.38
CA LYS A 102 0.40 13.17 -0.41
C LYS A 102 0.28 14.46 0.40
N GLN A 103 -0.59 14.49 1.41
CA GLN A 103 -0.69 15.62 2.33
C GLN A 103 0.57 15.74 3.22
N LYS A 104 1.14 14.60 3.65
CA LYS A 104 2.38 14.56 4.45
C LYS A 104 3.63 14.82 3.61
N HIS A 105 3.63 14.36 2.37
CA HIS A 105 4.74 14.42 1.42
C HIS A 105 4.25 15.00 0.08
N PRO A 106 4.10 16.33 -0.02
CA PRO A 106 3.55 16.99 -1.22
C PRO A 106 4.49 16.95 -2.43
N ASP A 107 5.73 16.53 -2.23
CA ASP A 107 6.80 16.36 -3.21
C ASP A 107 6.81 14.98 -3.89
N ILE A 108 5.87 14.09 -3.53
CA ILE A 108 5.69 12.80 -4.22
C ILE A 108 5.13 13.04 -5.62
N GLU A 109 5.85 12.54 -6.62
CA GLU A 109 5.54 12.70 -8.05
C GLU A 109 4.76 11.52 -8.62
N GLY A 110 4.67 10.40 -7.90
CA GLY A 110 3.93 9.21 -8.31
C GLY A 110 3.83 8.14 -7.23
N ASN A 111 2.88 7.22 -7.39
CA ASN A 111 2.70 6.04 -6.56
C ASN A 111 3.12 4.79 -7.34
N PHE A 112 3.87 3.89 -6.69
CA PHE A 112 4.18 2.57 -7.21
C PHE A 112 3.44 1.52 -6.39
N SER A 113 2.50 0.83 -7.03
CA SER A 113 1.69 -0.26 -6.43
C SER A 113 2.10 -1.61 -7.01
N PHE A 114 2.36 -2.58 -6.13
CA PHE A 114 2.55 -3.98 -6.51
C PHE A 114 1.85 -4.92 -5.52
N CYS A 115 0.78 -5.53 -6.03
CA CYS A 115 0.10 -6.71 -5.51
C CYS A 115 0.56 -7.94 -6.30
#